data_AF-A0A9D7NF09-F1
#
_entry.id   AF-A0A9D7NF09-F1
#
_cell.length_a   1.000
_cell.length_b   1.000
_cell.length_c   1.000
_cell.angle_alpha   90.00
_cell.angle_beta   90.00
_cell.angle_gamma   90.00
#
_symmetry.space_group_name_H-M   'P 1'
#
loop_
_entity.id
_entity.type
_entity.pdbx_description
1 polymer ?
#
loop_
_entity_poly.entity_id
_entity_poly.type
_entity_poly.pdbx_seq_one_letter_code
_entity_poly.pdbx_strand_id
1 'polypeptide(L)'
;MIAISPSFAQVDIKVGPLGPLFGTLNLRSEFGLADNFGLEAIVGGSWNKINFDEGEDLKNTTLRFGVNGRYYFNPSDIGLDKFYLGLYSRYSSGKARGTGENSDEYNTNRFSGGFLVGFKTFSRNERLHVDFNLGFGRAFVYNIDALNDSEPVNL
;
A
#
# COMPACT_ATOMS: atom_id res chain seq x y z
N MET A 1 18.29 17.08 -33.62
CA MET A 1 18.74 16.88 -32.23
C MET A 1 17.81 15.84 -31.63
N ILE A 2 18.29 14.62 -31.39
CA ILE A 2 17.47 13.54 -30.82
C ILE A 2 17.47 13.75 -29.31
N ALA A 3 16.30 14.10 -28.74
CA ALA A 3 16.13 14.18 -27.31
C ALA A 3 16.26 12.76 -26.74
N ILE A 4 17.28 12.53 -25.93
CA ILE A 4 17.42 11.33 -25.13
C ILE A 4 16.44 11.50 -23.97
N SER A 5 15.29 10.82 -23.98
CA SER A 5 14.32 10.86 -22.88
C SER A 5 14.96 10.27 -21.61
N PRO A 6 15.18 11.08 -20.55
CA PRO A 6 15.84 10.61 -19.33
C PRO A 6 14.96 9.68 -18.46
N SER A 7 13.69 9.45 -18.83
CA SER A 7 12.70 8.76 -18.00
C SER A 7 12.94 7.27 -17.76
N PHE A 8 13.78 6.60 -18.56
CA PHE A 8 13.95 5.14 -18.48
C PHE A 8 14.75 4.64 -17.26
N ALA A 9 15.21 5.52 -16.37
CA ALA A 9 16.04 5.13 -15.22
C ALA A 9 15.74 5.88 -13.90
N GLN A 10 14.61 6.58 -13.79
CA GLN A 10 14.25 7.23 -12.52
C GLN A 10 13.65 6.20 -11.56
N VAL A 11 14.32 5.98 -10.42
CA VAL A 11 13.87 5.13 -9.32
C VAL A 11 13.71 5.97 -8.07
N ASP A 12 12.47 6.18 -7.64
CA ASP A 12 12.15 6.94 -6.44
C ASP A 12 11.77 5.99 -5.30
N ILE A 13 12.49 6.09 -4.17
CA ILE A 13 12.21 5.32 -2.96
C ILE A 13 11.48 6.20 -1.95
N LYS A 14 10.35 5.71 -1.44
CA LYS A 14 9.44 6.44 -0.56
C LYS A 14 9.09 5.65 0.69
N VAL A 15 8.98 6.37 1.80
CA VAL A 15 8.42 5.89 3.06
C VAL A 15 7.41 6.90 3.58
N GLY A 16 6.29 6.41 4.12
CA GLY A 16 5.24 7.26 4.67
C GLY A 16 5.41 7.47 6.17
N PRO A 17 5.48 8.71 6.70
CA PRO A 17 5.68 8.96 8.12
C PRO A 17 4.45 8.66 8.99
N LEU A 18 3.24 8.72 8.40
CA LEU A 18 1.99 8.49 9.14
C LEU A 18 1.75 7.01 9.46
N GLY A 19 2.16 6.10 8.57
CA GLY A 19 1.92 4.67 8.74
C GLY A 19 2.45 4.13 10.07
N PRO A 20 3.73 4.36 10.43
CA PRO A 20 4.31 3.82 11.66
C PRO A 20 3.59 4.25 12.93
N LEU A 21 3.01 5.46 12.95
CA LEU A 21 2.19 5.95 14.08
C LEU A 21 0.91 5.12 14.26
N PHE A 22 0.41 4.49 13.20
CA PHE A 22 -0.76 3.60 13.20
C PHE A 22 -0.38 2.14 12.90
N GLY A 23 0.78 1.70 13.38
CA GLY A 23 1.17 0.28 13.30
C GLY A 23 1.34 -0.25 11.87
N THR A 24 1.72 0.58 10.91
CA THR A 24 1.89 0.16 9.50
C THR A 24 3.19 0.70 8.92
N LEU A 25 4.07 -0.16 8.41
CA LEU A 25 5.28 0.26 7.70
C LEU A 25 5.21 -0.18 6.25
N ASN A 26 5.35 0.76 5.31
CA ASN A 26 5.40 0.45 3.88
C ASN A 26 6.61 1.13 3.25
N LEU A 27 7.36 0.37 2.46
CA LEU A 27 8.35 0.85 1.52
C LEU A 27 7.71 0.90 0.14
N ARG A 28 7.95 1.98 -0.60
CA ARG A 28 7.46 2.13 -1.98
C ARG A 28 8.61 2.46 -2.90
N SER A 29 8.62 1.86 -4.08
CA SER A 29 9.57 2.16 -5.14
C SER A 29 8.82 2.48 -6.42
N GLU A 30 9.08 3.65 -7.01
CA GLU A 30 8.46 4.09 -8.25
C GLU A 30 9.49 4.09 -9.38
N PHE A 31 9.10 3.51 -10.52
CA PHE A 31 9.89 3.40 -11.73
C PHE A 31 9.22 4.18 -12.86
N GLY A 32 9.95 5.06 -13.52
CA GLY A 32 9.49 5.71 -14.74
C GLY A 32 9.45 4.75 -15.92
N LEU A 33 8.30 4.62 -16.57
CA LEU A 33 8.17 3.88 -17.85
C LEU A 33 8.10 4.83 -19.05
N ALA A 34 7.65 6.07 -18.81
CA ALA A 34 7.62 7.18 -19.77
C ALA A 34 7.70 8.50 -19.00
N ASP A 35 7.90 9.63 -19.70
CA ASP A 35 7.99 10.96 -19.09
C ASP A 35 6.79 11.31 -18.19
N ASN A 36 5.61 10.78 -18.53
CA ASN A 36 4.34 11.00 -17.84
C ASN A 36 3.76 9.73 -17.19
N PHE A 37 4.45 8.59 -17.20
CA PHE A 37 3.92 7.35 -16.64
C PHE A 37 4.90 6.68 -15.67
N GLY A 38 4.43 6.45 -14.45
CA GLY A 38 5.18 5.78 -13.38
C GLY A 38 4.48 4.51 -12.92
N LEU A 39 5.26 3.48 -12.60
CA LEU A 39 4.81 2.26 -11.94
C LEU A 39 5.42 2.20 -10.54
N GLU A 40 4.58 2.17 -9.51
CA GLU A 40 5.05 2.07 -8.12
C GLU A 40 4.74 0.70 -7.53
N ALA A 41 5.76 0.01 -7.03
CA ALA A 41 5.62 -1.19 -6.21
C ALA A 41 5.62 -0.81 -4.73
N ILE A 42 4.83 -1.53 -3.93
CA ILE A 42 4.69 -1.32 -2.49
C ILE A 42 4.85 -2.66 -1.79
N VAL A 43 5.68 -2.67 -0.76
CA VAL A 43 5.82 -3.80 0.16
C VAL A 43 5.80 -3.27 1.60
N GLY A 44 5.17 -4.01 2.50
CA GLY A 44 5.05 -3.56 3.87
C GLY A 44 4.47 -4.58 4.83
N GLY A 45 4.40 -4.17 6.08
CA GLY A 45 3.82 -4.91 7.18
C GLY A 45 2.90 -4.02 7.99
N SER A 46 1.96 -4.62 8.70
CA SER A 46 1.13 -3.92 9.67
C SER A 46 0.94 -4.78 10.91
N TRP A 47 1.05 -4.14 12.08
CA TRP A 47 0.92 -4.71 13.41
C TRP A 47 -0.01 -3.80 14.21
N ASN A 48 -1.29 -4.16 14.27
CA ASN A 48 -2.30 -3.38 14.99
C ASN A 48 -2.82 -4.18 16.17
N LYS A 49 -3.18 -3.47 17.23
CA LYS A 49 -3.94 -3.99 18.36
C LYS A 49 -5.28 -3.27 18.39
N ILE A 50 -6.37 -4.02 18.45
CA ILE A 50 -7.69 -3.48 18.74
C ILE A 50 -7.98 -3.85 20.19
N ASN A 51 -8.00 -2.84 21.05
CA ASN A 51 -8.32 -3.01 22.46
C ASN A 51 -9.85 -2.96 22.59
N PHE A 52 -10.43 -4.00 23.18
CA PHE A 52 -11.84 -4.02 23.55
C PHE A 52 -11.92 -3.87 25.07
N ASP A 53 -12.57 -2.81 25.56
CA ASP A 53 -12.61 -2.43 26.98
C ASP A 53 -13.13 -3.55 27.92
N GLU A 54 -13.93 -4.48 27.40
CA GLU A 54 -14.53 -5.59 28.15
C GLU A 54 -14.19 -6.98 27.54
N GLY A 55 -13.13 -7.10 26.73
CA GLY A 55 -12.83 -8.34 26.01
C GLY A 55 -11.35 -8.60 25.75
N GLU A 56 -11.07 -9.67 24.99
CA GLU A 56 -9.72 -10.03 24.58
C GLU A 56 -9.18 -9.06 23.52
N ASP A 57 -7.93 -8.61 23.66
CA ASP A 57 -7.24 -7.83 22.64
C ASP A 57 -7.09 -8.65 21.35
N LEU A 58 -7.46 -8.05 20.22
CA LEU A 58 -7.18 -8.64 18.91
C LEU A 58 -5.86 -8.10 18.38
N LYS A 59 -4.85 -8.97 18.28
CA LYS A 59 -3.58 -8.65 17.63
C LYS A 59 -3.65 -9.08 16.16
N ASN A 60 -3.39 -8.15 15.25
CA ASN A 60 -3.38 -8.42 13.82
C ASN A 60 -1.99 -8.11 13.23
N THR A 61 -1.38 -9.11 12.59
CA THR A 61 -0.14 -8.97 11.84
C THR A 61 -0.36 -9.34 10.38
N THR A 62 -0.12 -8.39 9.47
CA THR A 62 -0.32 -8.59 8.02
C THR A 62 0.91 -8.21 7.22
N LEU A 63 1.21 -8.99 6.19
CA LEU A 63 2.06 -8.61 5.08
C LEU A 63 1.21 -7.91 4.02
N ARG A 64 1.77 -6.89 3.40
CA ARG A 64 1.09 -6.03 2.44
C ARG A 64 1.94 -5.87 1.19
N PHE A 65 1.28 -6.04 0.04
CA PHE A 65 1.84 -5.84 -1.27
C PHE A 65 0.93 -4.92 -2.07
N GLY A 66 1.48 -4.16 -2.99
CA GLY A 66 0.68 -3.29 -3.83
C GLY A 66 1.41 -2.81 -5.06
N VAL A 67 0.62 -2.40 -6.05
CA VAL A 67 1.12 -1.76 -7.25
C VAL A 67 0.25 -0.53 -7.55
N ASN A 68 0.87 0.55 -8.04
CA ASN A 68 0.18 1.71 -8.61
C ASN A 68 0.66 1.97 -10.03
N GLY A 69 -0.27 2.11 -10.97
CA GLY A 69 0.00 2.76 -12.24
C GLY A 69 -0.39 4.23 -12.14
N ARG A 70 0.50 5.15 -12.50
CA ARG A 70 0.32 6.59 -12.33
C ARG A 70 0.58 7.32 -13.63
N TYR A 71 -0.34 8.23 -13.97
CA TYR A 71 -0.25 9.13 -15.11
C TYR A 71 -0.12 10.57 -14.61
N TYR A 72 0.99 11.21 -14.91
CA TYR A 72 1.34 12.57 -14.49
C TYR A 72 0.87 13.59 -15.55
N PHE A 73 0.17 14.62 -15.09
CA PHE A 73 -0.32 15.70 -15.93
C PHE A 73 0.71 16.82 -16.00
N ASN A 74 1.20 17.07 -17.22
CA ASN A 74 2.16 18.13 -17.52
C ASN A 74 3.42 18.10 -16.61
N PRO A 75 4.13 16.95 -16.52
CA PRO A 75 5.35 16.84 -15.73
C PRO A 75 6.37 17.90 -16.18
N SER A 76 7.22 18.34 -15.27
CA SER A 76 8.40 19.16 -15.61
C SER A 76 9.48 18.29 -16.26
N ASP A 77 10.60 18.92 -16.60
CA ASP A 77 11.79 18.25 -17.15
C ASP A 77 12.38 17.20 -16.18
N ILE A 78 12.00 17.24 -14.89
CA ILE A 78 12.39 16.26 -13.87
C ILE A 78 11.70 14.91 -14.09
N GLY A 79 10.51 14.91 -14.69
CA GLY A 79 9.69 13.70 -14.87
C GLY A 79 8.99 13.24 -13.59
N LEU A 80 7.85 12.56 -13.76
CA LEU A 80 7.05 11.96 -12.67
C LEU A 80 6.79 12.92 -11.49
N ASP A 81 6.48 14.19 -11.79
CA ASP A 81 6.15 15.23 -10.83
C ASP A 81 4.81 15.92 -11.15
N LYS A 82 4.35 16.75 -10.22
CA LYS A 82 3.07 17.46 -10.19
C LYS A 82 1.88 16.52 -10.04
N PHE A 83 0.73 16.95 -10.58
CA PHE A 83 -0.55 16.28 -10.40
C PHE A 83 -0.59 14.98 -11.19
N TYR A 84 -1.17 13.94 -10.60
CA TYR A 84 -1.35 12.65 -11.27
C TYR A 84 -2.69 12.02 -10.96
N LEU A 85 -3.15 11.18 -11.89
CA LEU A 85 -4.24 10.23 -11.73
C LEU A 85 -3.66 8.83 -11.90
N GLY A 86 -4.17 7.86 -11.15
CA GLY A 86 -3.65 6.51 -11.21
C GLY A 86 -4.69 5.46 -10.86
N LEU A 87 -4.28 4.22 -11.05
CA LEU A 87 -4.95 3.02 -10.57
C LEU A 87 -4.07 2.36 -9.52
N TYR A 88 -4.71 1.73 -8.54
CA TYR A 88 -4.01 0.99 -7.52
C TYR A 88 -4.61 -0.39 -7.31
N SER A 89 -3.75 -1.33 -6.93
CA SER A 89 -4.13 -2.62 -6.36
C SER A 89 -3.34 -2.89 -5.09
N ARG A 90 -3.99 -3.50 -4.10
CA ARG A 90 -3.38 -3.90 -2.83
C ARG A 90 -3.80 -5.32 -2.50
N TYR A 91 -2.83 -6.09 -2.06
CA TYR A 91 -3.02 -7.39 -1.46
C TYR A 91 -2.50 -7.35 -0.02
N SER A 92 -3.27 -7.86 0.93
CA SER A 92 -2.78 -8.10 2.29
C SER A 92 -3.15 -9.49 2.75
N SER A 93 -2.20 -10.17 3.36
CA SER A 93 -2.38 -11.50 3.95
C SER A 93 -1.76 -11.52 5.34
N GLY A 94 -2.40 -12.15 6.31
CA GLY A 94 -1.87 -12.20 7.66
C GLY A 94 -2.71 -13.01 8.62
N LYS A 95 -2.36 -12.86 9.89
CA LYS A 95 -2.97 -13.57 11.01
C LYS A 95 -3.58 -12.59 12.00
N ALA A 96 -4.79 -12.88 12.44
CA ALA A 96 -5.41 -12.27 13.60
C ALA A 96 -5.46 -13.31 14.74
N ARG A 97 -5.04 -12.92 15.94
CA ARG A 97 -5.01 -13.79 17.12
C ARG A 97 -5.65 -13.08 18.31
N GLY A 98 -6.60 -13.76 18.97
CA GLY A 98 -7.12 -13.36 20.28
C GLY A 98 -6.11 -13.62 21.39
N THR A 99 -6.05 -12.74 22.41
CA THR A 99 -5.08 -12.85 23.51
C THR A 99 -5.51 -13.72 24.69
N GLY A 100 -6.70 -14.32 24.70
CA GLY A 100 -7.13 -15.19 25.80
C GLY A 100 -6.72 -16.66 25.68
N GLU A 101 -7.22 -17.47 26.62
CA GLU A 101 -6.79 -18.87 26.84
C GLU A 101 -7.13 -19.80 25.65
N ASN A 102 -8.17 -19.50 24.88
CA ASN A 102 -8.49 -20.16 23.61
C ASN A 102 -8.10 -19.22 22.46
N SER A 103 -6.80 -19.18 22.13
CA SER A 103 -6.34 -18.28 21.09
C SER A 103 -6.64 -18.83 19.70
N ASP A 104 -7.84 -18.58 19.20
CA ASP A 104 -8.19 -18.84 17.81
C ASP A 104 -7.32 -17.97 16.88
N GLU A 105 -6.66 -18.62 15.93
CA GLU A 105 -5.95 -17.93 14.85
C GLU A 105 -6.85 -17.88 13.61
N TYR A 106 -6.97 -16.69 13.03
CA TYR A 106 -7.70 -16.46 11.80
C TYR A 106 -6.73 -15.98 10.73
N ASN A 107 -6.75 -16.61 9.56
CA ASN A 107 -6.09 -16.08 8.37
C ASN A 107 -6.96 -15.01 7.75
N THR A 108 -6.39 -13.83 7.51
CA THR A 108 -7.06 -12.75 6.79
C THR A 108 -6.39 -12.53 5.45
N ASN A 109 -7.19 -12.59 4.39
CA ASN A 109 -6.76 -12.31 3.02
C ASN A 109 -7.65 -11.22 2.43
N ARG A 110 -7.02 -10.18 1.88
CA ARG A 110 -7.72 -9.06 1.27
C ARG A 110 -7.08 -8.67 -0.04
N PHE A 111 -7.89 -8.56 -1.09
CA PHE A 111 -7.51 -7.92 -2.34
C PHE A 111 -8.40 -6.71 -2.59
N SER A 112 -7.80 -5.57 -2.92
CA SER A 112 -8.51 -4.31 -3.14
C SER A 112 -7.88 -3.52 -4.27
N GLY A 113 -8.66 -2.59 -4.82
CA GLY A 113 -8.16 -1.69 -5.85
C GLY A 113 -9.11 -0.54 -6.12
N GLY A 114 -8.64 0.42 -6.91
CA GLY A 114 -9.40 1.61 -7.24
C GLY A 114 -8.54 2.67 -7.90
N PHE A 115 -8.95 3.92 -7.74
CA PHE A 115 -8.32 5.09 -8.32
C PHE A 115 -7.47 5.83 -7.28
N LEU A 116 -6.42 6.47 -7.75
CA LEU A 116 -5.48 7.26 -6.98
C LEU A 116 -5.41 8.65 -7.62
N VAL A 117 -5.49 9.70 -6.81
CA VAL A 117 -5.12 11.05 -7.24
C VAL A 117 -4.05 11.58 -6.31
N GLY A 118 -3.15 12.39 -6.83
CA GLY A 118 -2.09 12.94 -6.00
C GLY A 118 -1.32 14.06 -6.67
N PHE A 119 -0.40 14.60 -5.90
CA PHE A 119 0.53 15.63 -6.31
C PHE A 119 1.91 15.31 -5.74
N LYS A 120 2.90 15.22 -6.62
CA LYS A 120 4.30 14.98 -6.26
C LYS A 120 5.12 16.21 -6.55
N THR A 121 6.03 16.58 -5.66
CA THR A 121 6.95 17.70 -5.89
C THR A 121 8.35 17.34 -5.44
N PHE A 122 9.34 17.91 -6.10
CA PHE A 122 10.74 17.76 -5.76
C PHE A 122 11.23 19.01 -5.01
N SER A 123 12.23 18.82 -4.15
CA SER A 123 12.97 19.91 -3.52
C SER A 123 13.80 20.66 -4.57
N ARG A 124 14.22 21.89 -4.27
CA ARG A 124 15.06 22.70 -5.18
C ARG A 124 16.39 22.04 -5.58
N ASN A 125 16.88 21.11 -4.76
CA ASN A 125 18.10 20.35 -4.99
C ASN A 125 17.82 18.94 -5.53
N GLU A 126 16.56 18.62 -5.86
CA GLU A 126 16.09 17.36 -6.47
C GLU A 126 16.36 16.07 -5.67
N ARG A 127 16.93 16.17 -4.46
CA ARG A 127 17.29 15.02 -3.61
C ARG A 127 16.13 14.48 -2.79
N LEU A 128 15.12 15.31 -2.52
CA LEU A 128 13.95 14.94 -1.74
C LEU A 128 12.72 15.17 -2.59
N HIS A 129 11.78 14.25 -2.54
CA HIS A 129 10.45 14.44 -3.11
C HIS A 129 9.40 14.20 -2.05
N VAL A 130 8.30 14.93 -2.17
CA VAL A 130 7.13 14.81 -1.33
C VAL A 130 5.96 14.42 -2.21
N ASP A 131 5.28 13.34 -1.85
CA ASP A 131 4.18 12.76 -2.61
C ASP A 131 2.92 12.74 -1.73
N PHE A 132 1.96 13.60 -2.06
CA PHE A 132 0.66 13.66 -1.42
C PHE A 132 -0.35 12.91 -2.29
N ASN A 133 -1.04 11.92 -1.72
CA ASN A 133 -2.02 11.15 -2.47
C ASN A 133 -3.20 10.67 -1.64
N LEU A 134 -4.30 10.49 -2.35
CA LEU A 134 -5.54 9.94 -1.85
C LEU A 134 -6.01 8.85 -2.80
N GLY A 135 -6.49 7.75 -2.23
CA GLY A 135 -7.02 6.62 -2.98
C GLY A 135 -8.49 6.41 -2.66
N PHE A 136 -9.31 6.19 -3.69
CA PHE A 136 -10.71 5.79 -3.55
C PHE A 136 -10.92 4.46 -4.27
N GLY A 137 -11.46 3.47 -3.57
CA GLY A 137 -11.63 2.12 -4.12
C GLY A 137 -12.36 1.18 -3.18
N ARG A 138 -12.40 -0.11 -3.55
CA ARG A 138 -13.11 -1.15 -2.80
C ARG A 138 -12.26 -2.40 -2.60
N ALA A 139 -12.62 -3.19 -1.60
CA ALA A 139 -12.19 -4.57 -1.52
C ALA A 139 -12.97 -5.41 -2.54
N PHE A 140 -12.28 -6.26 -3.29
CA PHE A 140 -12.88 -7.23 -4.19
C PHE A 140 -12.95 -8.61 -3.55
N VAL A 141 -11.95 -8.95 -2.75
CA VAL A 141 -11.89 -10.19 -1.97
C VAL A 141 -11.59 -9.83 -0.53
N TYR A 142 -12.35 -10.41 0.39
CA TYR A 142 -12.08 -10.34 1.81
C TYR A 142 -12.48 -11.66 2.46
N ASN A 143 -11.50 -12.51 2.74
CA ASN A 143 -11.70 -13.82 3.34
C ASN A 143 -11.09 -13.85 4.73
N ILE A 144 -11.81 -14.50 5.65
CA ILE A 144 -11.39 -14.75 7.02
C ILE A 144 -11.61 -16.24 7.25
N ASP A 145 -10.52 -17.00 7.30
CA ASP A 145 -10.55 -18.44 7.49
C ASP A 145 -10.08 -18.75 8.92
N ALA A 146 -10.90 -19.46 9.69
CA ALA A 146 -10.49 -19.98 10.99
C ALA A 146 -9.46 -21.10 10.78
N LEU A 147 -8.34 -21.07 11.50
CA LEU A 147 -7.33 -22.15 11.45
C LEU A 147 -7.72 -23.38 12.28
N ASN A 148 -8.74 -23.26 13.13
CA ASN A 148 -9.34 -24.37 13.87
C ASN A 148 -10.54 -24.92 13.09
N ASP A 149 -10.28 -25.73 12.06
CA ASP A 149 -11.28 -26.65 11.51
C ASP A 149 -10.95 -28.08 11.95
N SER A 150 -11.42 -28.41 13.15
CA SER A 150 -11.74 -29.78 13.54
C SER A 150 -13.18 -29.81 14.04
N GLU A 151 -14.13 -29.54 13.15
CA GLU A 151 -15.23 -30.47 12.84
C GLU A 151 -16.22 -29.82 11.84
N PRO A 152 -16.58 -30.52 10.75
CA PRO A 152 -17.59 -30.02 9.82
C PRO A 152 -18.97 -30.07 10.48
N VAL A 153 -19.54 -28.90 10.80
CA VAL A 153 -20.95 -28.80 11.17
C VAL A 153 -21.79 -28.89 9.90
N ASN A 154 -22.34 -30.08 9.62
CA ASN A 154 -23.43 -30.22 8.66
C ASN A 154 -24.71 -29.60 9.26
N LEU A 155 -25.33 -28.70 8.50
CA LEU A 155 -26.71 -28.23 8.75
C LEU A 155 -27.73 -29.33 8.42
#